data_AF-A0A952W4W3-F1
#
_entry.id   AF-A0A952W4W3-F1
#
_cell.length_a   1.000
_cell.length_b   1.000
_cell.length_c   1.000
_cell.angle_alpha   90.00
_cell.angle_beta   90.00
_cell.angle_gamma   90.00
#
_symmetry.space_group_name_H-M   'P 1'
#
loop_
_entity.id
_entity.type
_entity.pdbx_description
1 polymer ?
#
loop_
_entity_poly.entity_id
_entity_poly.type
_entity_poly.pdbx_seq_one_letter_code
_entity_poly.pdbx_strand_id
1 'polypeptide(L)'
;MSNIRKSWAICASVGLAAAVGISASANPIPFSTLEISQFLIVGMGPNNTTQGRPGVGTAFNMNNFELGANKAPTPSTSSFLTGGSSGGPGLLGNVPNIPMHALPVSSGVCGNGNVAITHVNGRYNLQDVGVYADKGIWTAGSAAAADNGTQNSFHNDPHMFPNTFTPTGFTNPGVHNNTGGFGVHVGPGAALQSTRMDASNGRVGVTGNVDFSSMMLELSTARAAITAAAATSTLNVSGSGGVINSNTTINLGSGLNIIDIVTGGSDFKIENTSVVVNGSADSFAVFRIPRNANFLMSNANLLVGDGGIGLNNVLFFTDRLDNAQHFNFSNVIVNGISFWSLGERGGEINIDNAQGCTQLIADKITLNNTRFCGCGFAVPAPSAAVVLGAGLLGMARRRR
;
A
#
# COMPACT_ATOMS: atom_id res chain seq x y z
N MET A 1 -45.28 -66.28 -38.47
CA MET A 1 -44.65 -65.47 -37.40
C MET A 1 -43.15 -65.70 -37.44
N SER A 2 -42.36 -64.74 -37.92
CA SER A 2 -40.91 -64.63 -37.70
C SER A 2 -40.42 -63.35 -38.38
N ASN A 3 -40.23 -62.28 -37.60
CA ASN A 3 -39.62 -61.04 -38.06
C ASN A 3 -38.23 -60.94 -37.42
N ILE A 4 -37.19 -61.07 -38.23
CA ILE A 4 -35.78 -60.91 -37.84
C ILE A 4 -35.45 -59.41 -37.93
N ARG A 5 -35.30 -58.75 -36.78
CA ARG A 5 -34.75 -57.38 -36.70
C ARG A 5 -33.22 -57.46 -36.59
N LYS A 6 -32.52 -56.94 -37.60
CA LYS A 6 -31.07 -56.66 -37.55
C LYS A 6 -30.85 -55.31 -36.86
N SER A 7 -30.25 -55.31 -35.67
CA SER A 7 -29.74 -54.11 -35.01
C SER A 7 -28.36 -53.76 -35.56
N TRP A 8 -28.20 -52.51 -36.01
CA TRP A 8 -26.91 -51.93 -36.37
C TRP A 8 -26.38 -51.14 -35.17
N ALA A 9 -25.21 -51.52 -34.66
CA ALA A 9 -24.50 -50.79 -33.62
C ALA A 9 -23.60 -49.74 -34.29
N ILE A 10 -23.89 -48.46 -34.06
CA ILE A 10 -23.04 -47.33 -34.45
C ILE A 10 -22.01 -47.15 -33.33
N CYS A 11 -20.75 -47.45 -33.63
CA CYS A 11 -19.62 -47.22 -32.74
C CYS A 11 -19.09 -45.80 -33.01
N ALA A 12 -19.44 -44.84 -32.16
CA ALA A 12 -18.90 -43.48 -32.21
C ALA A 12 -17.63 -43.40 -31.37
N SER A 13 -16.46 -43.36 -32.02
CA SER A 13 -15.19 -43.09 -31.38
C SER A 13 -15.05 -41.59 -31.13
N VAL A 14 -15.11 -41.18 -29.86
CA VAL A 14 -14.77 -39.82 -29.40
C VAL A 14 -13.25 -39.72 -29.35
N GLY A 15 -12.66 -39.03 -30.34
CA GLY A 15 -11.25 -38.67 -30.33
C GLY A 15 -11.01 -37.56 -29.29
N LEU A 16 -10.41 -37.90 -28.16
CA LEU A 16 -9.94 -36.96 -27.16
C LEU A 16 -8.67 -36.27 -27.71
N ALA A 17 -8.84 -35.12 -28.35
CA ALA A 17 -7.71 -34.26 -28.69
C ALA A 17 -7.14 -33.67 -27.41
N ALA A 18 -5.97 -34.16 -26.99
CA ALA A 18 -5.18 -33.53 -25.94
C ALA A 18 -4.73 -32.16 -26.44
N ALA A 19 -5.48 -31.12 -26.07
CA ALA A 19 -5.02 -29.74 -26.19
C ALA A 19 -3.84 -29.60 -25.22
N VAL A 20 -2.62 -29.68 -25.75
CA VAL A 20 -1.43 -29.19 -25.06
C VAL A 20 -1.64 -27.68 -24.93
N GLY A 21 -2.23 -27.28 -23.81
CA GLY A 21 -2.32 -25.88 -23.42
C GLY A 21 -0.91 -25.36 -23.30
N ILE A 22 -0.46 -24.64 -24.32
CA ILE A 22 0.73 -23.81 -24.22
C ILE A 22 0.33 -22.76 -23.19
N SER A 23 0.71 -22.96 -21.93
CA SER A 23 0.58 -21.93 -20.90
C SER A 23 1.27 -20.70 -21.46
N ALA A 24 0.48 -19.70 -21.85
CA ALA A 24 1.01 -18.41 -22.25
C ALA A 24 1.91 -17.97 -21.10
N SER A 25 3.22 -17.97 -21.32
CA SER A 25 4.15 -17.50 -20.32
C SER A 25 3.74 -16.06 -20.03
N ALA A 26 3.24 -15.81 -18.82
CA ALA A 26 2.86 -14.48 -18.38
C ALA A 26 4.09 -13.60 -18.61
N ASN A 27 4.06 -12.75 -19.64
CA ASN A 27 5.13 -11.80 -19.85
C ASN A 27 5.08 -10.87 -18.63
N PRO A 28 6.12 -10.88 -17.78
CA PRO A 28 6.14 -10.00 -16.62
C PRO A 28 6.02 -8.56 -17.12
N ILE A 29 5.28 -7.72 -16.38
CA ILE A 29 5.15 -6.32 -16.76
C ILE A 29 6.56 -5.73 -16.74
N PRO A 30 7.06 -5.15 -17.84
CA PRO A 30 8.46 -4.77 -17.97
C PRO A 30 8.75 -3.45 -17.24
N PHE A 31 8.62 -3.42 -15.92
CA PHE A 31 9.11 -2.31 -15.11
C PHE A 31 9.87 -2.80 -13.88
N SER A 32 10.84 -2.00 -13.47
CA SER A 32 11.61 -2.19 -12.25
C SER A 32 10.90 -1.54 -11.07
N THR A 33 11.09 -2.10 -9.88
CA THR A 33 10.64 -1.54 -8.60
C THR A 33 11.82 -1.38 -7.63
N LEU A 34 13.05 -1.33 -8.14
CA LEU A 34 14.27 -1.32 -7.32
C LEU A 34 14.36 -0.08 -6.45
N GLU A 35 13.99 1.09 -6.97
CA GLU A 35 13.96 2.33 -6.20
C GLU A 35 12.65 2.46 -5.43
N ILE A 36 11.52 2.22 -6.09
CA ILE A 36 10.18 2.42 -5.49
C ILE A 36 9.96 1.55 -4.25
N SER A 37 10.37 0.26 -4.30
CA SER A 37 10.11 -0.69 -3.21
C SER A 37 10.82 -0.36 -1.89
N GLN A 38 11.78 0.56 -1.91
CA GLN A 38 12.51 0.98 -0.71
C GLN A 38 11.70 1.93 0.17
N PHE A 39 10.58 2.45 -0.32
CA PHE A 39 9.75 3.46 0.35
C PHE A 39 8.37 2.92 0.69
N LEU A 40 7.91 3.16 1.92
CA LEU A 40 6.53 2.96 2.34
C LEU A 40 5.64 4.00 1.67
N ILE A 41 6.12 5.24 1.60
CA ILE A 41 5.38 6.40 1.07
C ILE A 41 6.21 7.04 -0.02
N VAL A 42 5.59 7.24 -1.19
CA VAL A 42 6.11 8.10 -2.24
C VAL A 42 5.08 9.20 -2.51
N GLY A 43 5.30 10.35 -1.88
CA GLY A 43 4.56 11.58 -2.12
C GLY A 43 5.17 12.29 -3.32
N MET A 44 4.50 12.23 -4.47
CA MET A 44 5.03 12.86 -5.68
C MET A 44 4.92 14.37 -5.63
N GLY A 45 4.15 14.93 -4.69
CA GLY A 45 3.86 16.34 -4.64
C GLY A 45 2.97 16.77 -5.80
N PRO A 46 2.49 18.00 -5.77
CA PRO A 46 1.48 18.42 -6.72
C PRO A 46 2.05 18.50 -8.14
N ASN A 47 1.66 17.54 -8.97
CA ASN A 47 1.42 17.73 -10.40
C ASN A 47 0.24 18.72 -10.65
N ASN A 48 0.10 19.78 -9.84
CA ASN A 48 -0.83 20.87 -10.11
C ASN A 48 -0.15 21.93 -10.98
N THR A 49 -0.06 21.63 -12.28
CA THR A 49 -0.13 22.66 -13.32
C THR A 49 -1.51 22.64 -13.96
N THR A 50 -2.55 22.86 -13.18
CA THR A 50 -3.80 23.40 -13.72
C THR A 50 -3.64 24.92 -13.79
N GLN A 51 -3.45 25.47 -15.00
CA GLN A 51 -3.41 26.90 -15.29
C GLN A 51 -2.20 27.70 -14.76
N GLY A 52 -0.99 27.13 -14.77
CA GLY A 52 0.24 27.92 -14.63
C GLY A 52 0.49 28.55 -13.26
N ARG A 53 -0.19 28.13 -12.20
CA ARG A 53 0.16 28.49 -10.82
C ARG A 53 0.74 27.27 -10.10
N PRO A 54 1.94 27.37 -9.50
CA PRO A 54 2.52 26.27 -8.75
C PRO A 54 1.64 26.01 -7.53
N GLY A 55 0.89 24.91 -7.54
CA GLY A 55 0.28 24.42 -6.31
C GLY A 55 1.40 24.05 -5.36
N VAL A 56 1.66 24.85 -4.33
CA VAL A 56 2.57 24.48 -3.23
C VAL A 56 1.71 23.72 -2.23
N GLY A 57 1.48 22.44 -2.50
CA GLY A 57 0.69 21.55 -1.67
C GLY A 57 1.57 20.64 -0.82
N THR A 58 1.09 20.28 0.36
CA THR A 58 1.68 19.22 1.18
C THR A 58 1.52 17.89 0.44
N ALA A 59 2.63 17.34 -0.05
CA ALA A 59 2.72 16.04 -0.71
C ALA A 59 2.41 14.90 0.26
N PHE A 60 2.84 15.07 1.51
CA PHE A 60 2.62 14.10 2.58
C PHE A 60 2.28 14.78 3.90
N ASN A 61 1.07 14.55 4.40
CA ASN A 61 0.63 15.01 5.70
C ASN A 61 0.32 13.80 6.58
N MET A 62 0.90 13.74 7.77
CA MET A 62 0.54 12.73 8.75
C MET A 62 0.36 13.34 10.13
N ASN A 63 -0.69 12.90 10.81
CA ASN A 63 -0.92 13.22 12.21
C ASN A 63 -1.15 11.94 13.02
N ASN A 64 -0.42 11.85 14.14
CA ASN A 64 -0.43 10.79 15.13
C ASN A 64 0.09 9.42 14.63
N PHE A 65 0.77 8.68 15.52
CA PHE A 65 1.28 7.28 15.42
C PHE A 65 2.64 7.08 14.80
N GLU A 66 2.77 6.13 13.86
CA GLU A 66 4.02 5.44 13.59
C GLU A 66 4.12 5.04 12.12
N LEU A 67 5.30 5.26 11.54
CA LEU A 67 5.72 4.72 10.24
C LEU A 67 6.87 3.74 10.47
N GLY A 68 6.86 2.61 9.76
CA GLY A 68 7.83 1.54 9.95
C GLY A 68 7.69 0.80 11.28
N ALA A 69 6.55 0.95 11.95
CA ALA A 69 6.17 0.16 13.10
C ALA A 69 4.67 -0.09 13.10
N ASN A 70 4.30 -1.25 13.59
CA ASN A 70 2.94 -1.68 13.87
C ASN A 70 2.91 -2.34 15.25
N LYS A 71 3.10 -1.57 16.33
CA LYS A 71 3.34 -2.15 17.67
C LYS A 71 2.21 -3.02 18.27
N ALA A 72 1.05 -3.14 17.63
CA ALA A 72 0.20 -4.34 17.64
C ALA A 72 -1.00 -4.13 16.69
N PRO A 73 -1.30 -5.05 15.77
CA PRO A 73 -2.56 -5.05 15.05
C PRO A 73 -3.63 -5.61 15.99
N THR A 74 -4.28 -4.77 16.80
CA THR A 74 -5.37 -5.23 17.66
C THR A 74 -6.72 -4.90 17.02
N PRO A 75 -7.47 -5.89 16.51
CA PRO A 75 -8.92 -5.84 16.57
C PRO A 75 -9.26 -5.75 18.07
N SER A 76 -9.92 -4.68 18.49
CA SER A 76 -10.28 -4.47 19.90
C SER A 76 -11.26 -5.55 20.38
N THR A 77 -10.76 -6.67 20.88
CA THR A 77 -11.51 -7.57 21.76
C THR A 77 -11.09 -7.30 23.21
N SER A 78 -11.68 -6.25 23.77
CA SER A 78 -12.02 -6.05 25.19
C SER A 78 -10.95 -6.18 26.31
N SER A 79 -9.67 -6.44 26.04
CA SER A 79 -8.68 -6.73 27.10
C SER A 79 -7.47 -5.79 27.15
N PHE A 80 -7.67 -4.49 26.88
CA PHE A 80 -6.65 -3.45 27.10
C PHE A 80 -6.82 -2.73 28.46
N LEU A 81 -7.78 -3.16 29.30
CA LEU A 81 -8.24 -2.40 30.48
C LEU A 81 -7.64 -2.84 31.83
N THR A 82 -6.64 -3.71 31.88
CA THR A 82 -6.04 -4.07 33.18
C THR A 82 -4.52 -3.99 33.15
N GLY A 83 -4.03 -2.75 33.00
CA GLY A 83 -2.69 -2.35 33.43
C GLY A 83 -1.65 -2.23 32.31
N GLY A 84 -1.21 -0.99 32.04
CA GLY A 84 0.00 -0.73 31.26
C GLY A 84 -0.23 -0.25 29.83
N SER A 85 -1.07 0.76 29.67
CA SER A 85 -0.69 1.97 28.94
C SER A 85 0.31 1.80 27.77
N SER A 86 -0.23 1.67 26.55
CA SER A 86 0.53 1.79 25.30
C SER A 86 -0.43 2.31 24.22
N GLY A 87 -1.10 3.42 24.57
CA GLY A 87 -2.20 3.98 23.79
C GLY A 87 -1.77 4.34 22.37
N GLY A 88 -2.41 3.73 21.40
CA GLY A 88 -2.92 4.53 20.30
C GLY A 88 -4.41 4.29 20.18
N PRO A 89 -5.16 5.06 19.36
CA PRO A 89 -6.31 4.59 18.62
C PRO A 89 -6.05 3.15 18.23
N GLY A 90 -6.68 2.27 19.01
CA GLY A 90 -7.15 1.04 18.45
C GLY A 90 -8.15 1.39 17.35
N LEU A 91 -8.31 0.48 16.41
CA LEU A 91 -9.30 0.64 15.37
C LEU A 91 -10.66 0.97 16.00
N LEU A 92 -11.16 2.18 15.74
CA LEU A 92 -12.47 2.62 16.14
C LEU A 92 -13.53 1.81 15.39
N GLY A 93 -14.59 1.41 16.08
CA GLY A 93 -15.77 0.80 15.45
C GLY A 93 -15.69 -0.72 15.22
N ASN A 94 -16.54 -1.20 14.32
CA ASN A 94 -16.82 -2.62 14.09
C ASN A 94 -15.91 -3.21 12.99
N VAL A 95 -14.59 -3.00 13.08
CA VAL A 95 -13.68 -3.69 12.14
C VAL A 95 -13.85 -5.20 12.34
N PRO A 96 -14.16 -5.97 11.28
CA PRO A 96 -14.42 -7.40 11.42
C PRO A 96 -13.17 -8.14 11.92
N ASN A 97 -13.38 -9.31 12.50
CA ASN A 97 -12.26 -10.19 12.85
C ASN A 97 -11.46 -10.56 11.58
N ILE A 98 -10.15 -10.65 11.74
CA ILE A 98 -9.26 -11.14 10.69
C ILE A 98 -9.63 -12.59 10.37
N PRO A 99 -9.90 -12.96 9.11
CA PRO A 99 -10.20 -14.34 8.73
C PRO A 99 -9.02 -15.28 9.02
N MET A 100 -9.32 -16.53 9.40
CA MET A 100 -8.28 -17.51 9.77
C MET A 100 -7.33 -17.88 8.63
N HIS A 101 -7.74 -17.70 7.38
CA HIS A 101 -6.95 -17.98 6.18
C HIS A 101 -6.23 -16.73 5.61
N ALA A 102 -6.15 -15.66 6.40
CA ALA A 102 -5.31 -14.50 6.08
C ALA A 102 -3.93 -14.66 6.72
N LEU A 103 -2.90 -14.16 6.05
CA LEU A 103 -1.58 -14.06 6.66
C LEU A 103 -1.64 -13.17 7.92
N PRO A 104 -0.88 -13.51 8.97
CA PRO A 104 -0.79 -12.68 10.16
C PRO A 104 -0.38 -11.25 9.80
N VAL A 105 -1.04 -10.28 10.42
CA VAL A 105 -0.62 -8.88 10.33
C VAL A 105 0.63 -8.74 11.21
N SER A 106 1.73 -8.31 10.61
CA SER A 106 3.00 -8.14 11.33
C SER A 106 2.83 -7.16 12.49
N SER A 107 3.48 -7.43 13.62
CA SER A 107 3.50 -6.56 14.78
C SER A 107 4.93 -6.21 15.20
N GLY A 108 5.11 -5.05 15.82
CA GLY A 108 6.41 -4.54 16.28
C GLY A 108 7.02 -3.48 15.37
N VAL A 109 8.34 -3.26 15.48
CA VAL A 109 9.08 -2.30 14.65
C VAL A 109 9.65 -3.02 13.44
N CYS A 110 9.30 -2.54 12.25
CA CYS A 110 9.72 -3.11 10.98
C CYS A 110 10.94 -2.39 10.38
N GLY A 111 11.21 -1.14 10.78
CA GLY A 111 12.39 -0.36 10.33
C GLY A 111 12.31 0.14 8.88
N ASN A 112 11.18 -0.05 8.22
CA ASN A 112 10.98 0.24 6.80
C ASN A 112 9.97 1.37 6.55
N GLY A 113 9.90 2.35 7.46
CA GLY A 113 9.04 3.54 7.38
C GLY A 113 9.58 4.64 6.46
N ASN A 114 10.35 4.30 5.43
CA ASN A 114 10.99 5.28 4.55
C ASN A 114 9.96 6.07 3.75
N VAL A 115 10.20 7.37 3.59
CA VAL A 115 9.33 8.31 2.86
C VAL A 115 10.13 9.02 1.77
N ALA A 116 9.58 9.11 0.57
CA ALA A 116 10.12 9.92 -0.53
C ALA A 116 9.16 11.06 -0.89
N ILE A 117 9.69 12.28 -0.98
CA ILE A 117 9.01 13.47 -1.50
C ILE A 117 9.70 13.88 -2.80
N THR A 118 9.13 13.51 -3.95
CA THR A 118 9.90 13.48 -5.20
C THR A 118 9.90 14.79 -5.97
N HIS A 119 8.99 15.70 -5.66
CA HIS A 119 8.95 17.02 -6.28
C HIS A 119 9.78 18.02 -5.48
N VAL A 120 10.53 18.87 -6.17
CA VAL A 120 11.45 19.85 -5.57
C VAL A 120 10.75 20.87 -4.65
N ASN A 121 9.47 21.14 -4.93
CA ASN A 121 8.60 21.98 -4.09
C ASN A 121 7.61 21.18 -3.25
N GLY A 122 7.70 19.84 -3.29
CA GLY A 122 6.87 18.96 -2.48
C GLY A 122 7.18 19.18 -1.01
N ARG A 123 6.13 19.25 -0.19
CA ARG A 123 6.27 19.44 1.26
C ARG A 123 5.75 18.26 2.04
N TYR A 124 6.30 18.04 3.22
CA TYR A 124 5.78 17.11 4.20
C TYR A 124 5.45 17.82 5.52
N ASN A 125 4.49 17.26 6.26
CA ASN A 125 4.11 17.71 7.59
C ASN A 125 3.82 16.48 8.47
N LEU A 126 4.54 16.35 9.59
CA LEU A 126 4.42 15.24 10.51
C LEU A 126 4.16 15.74 11.92
N GLN A 127 2.97 15.49 12.44
CA GLN A 127 2.57 15.83 13.80
C GLN A 127 2.41 14.55 14.61
N ASP A 128 3.14 14.45 15.73
CA ASP A 128 3.06 13.33 16.68
C ASP A 128 3.33 11.95 16.05
N VAL A 129 4.31 11.90 15.13
CA VAL A 129 4.69 10.67 14.41
C VAL A 129 6.04 10.14 14.89
N GLY A 130 6.12 8.84 15.18
CA GLY A 130 7.37 8.09 15.28
C GLY A 130 7.73 7.45 13.93
N VAL A 131 8.86 7.84 13.34
CA VAL A 131 9.36 7.29 12.07
C VAL A 131 10.49 6.31 12.35
N TYR A 132 10.23 5.02 12.14
CA TYR A 132 11.19 3.93 12.26
C TYR A 132 11.65 3.49 10.86
N ALA A 133 12.80 3.99 10.42
CA ALA A 133 13.18 3.95 9.03
C ALA A 133 14.71 3.94 8.88
N ASP A 134 15.25 3.11 7.99
CA ASP A 134 16.67 3.12 7.67
C ASP A 134 17.12 4.42 6.98
N LYS A 135 16.27 4.96 6.09
CA LYS A 135 16.54 6.19 5.32
C LYS A 135 15.89 7.43 5.92
N GLY A 136 14.79 7.25 6.64
CA GLY A 136 13.94 8.36 7.09
C GLY A 136 13.14 8.98 5.94
N ILE A 137 13.18 10.31 5.84
CA ILE A 137 12.46 11.12 4.86
C ILE A 137 13.45 11.68 3.85
N TRP A 138 13.30 11.31 2.58
CA TRP A 138 14.11 11.81 1.49
C TRP A 138 13.31 12.79 0.64
N THR A 139 13.87 13.95 0.32
CA THR A 139 13.18 15.01 -0.41
C THR A 139 14.00 15.48 -1.59
N ALA A 140 13.34 15.72 -2.73
CA ALA A 140 13.98 16.26 -3.92
C ALA A 140 14.41 17.72 -3.72
N GLY A 141 13.58 18.49 -3.00
CA GLY A 141 13.92 19.82 -2.53
C GLY A 141 14.92 19.76 -1.37
N SER A 142 15.44 20.92 -0.96
CA SER A 142 16.24 21.00 0.25
C SER A 142 15.43 20.58 1.47
N ALA A 143 16.07 19.93 2.45
CA ALA A 143 15.39 19.44 3.64
C ALA A 143 14.66 20.58 4.40
N ALA A 144 15.21 21.80 4.36
CA ALA A 144 14.58 22.98 4.96
C ALA A 144 13.34 23.47 4.20
N ALA A 145 13.33 23.39 2.87
CA ALA A 145 12.21 23.85 2.05
C ALA A 145 11.07 22.83 1.98
N ALA A 146 11.38 21.54 2.16
CA ALA A 146 10.40 20.46 2.11
C ALA A 146 9.57 20.34 3.40
N ASP A 147 9.97 20.97 4.49
CA ASP A 147 9.24 20.93 5.77
C ASP A 147 8.22 22.07 5.87
N ASN A 148 6.97 21.73 6.20
CA ASN A 148 5.87 22.68 6.34
C ASN A 148 5.58 23.16 7.78
N GLY A 149 6.46 22.91 8.74
CA GLY A 149 6.70 23.84 9.85
C GLY A 149 6.01 23.59 11.20
N THR A 150 5.43 22.42 11.49
CA THR A 150 5.06 22.05 12.87
C THR A 150 5.33 20.57 13.11
N GLN A 151 6.59 20.22 13.38
CA GLN A 151 6.98 18.83 13.61
C GLN A 151 7.35 18.57 15.07
N ASN A 152 6.57 17.77 15.76
CA ASN A 152 6.90 17.17 17.06
C ASN A 152 7.14 15.66 16.91
N SER A 153 7.67 15.28 15.75
CA SER A 153 7.89 13.90 15.34
C SER A 153 9.32 13.42 15.60
N PHE A 154 9.48 12.11 15.77
CA PHE A 154 10.72 11.45 16.17
C PHE A 154 11.23 10.51 15.09
N HIS A 155 12.54 10.31 15.01
CA HIS A 155 13.18 9.38 14.09
C HIS A 155 14.01 8.34 14.83
N ASN A 156 13.74 7.05 14.61
CA ASN A 156 14.44 5.89 15.17
C ASN A 156 14.72 5.98 16.68
N ASP A 157 13.81 6.59 17.45
CA ASP A 157 14.01 6.76 18.89
C ASP A 157 13.73 5.44 19.64
N PRO A 158 14.72 4.83 20.32
CA PRO A 158 14.53 3.59 21.06
C PRO A 158 13.80 3.79 22.39
N HIS A 159 13.70 5.03 22.89
CA HIS A 159 13.19 5.40 24.21
C HIS A 159 11.85 6.15 24.16
N MET A 160 11.36 6.56 22.98
CA MET A 160 10.10 7.28 22.85
C MET A 160 9.01 6.45 22.17
N PHE A 161 7.94 6.23 22.91
CA PHE A 161 6.63 5.98 22.33
C PHE A 161 6.10 7.30 21.78
N PRO A 162 5.36 7.31 20.65
CA PRO A 162 4.63 8.50 20.23
C PRO A 162 3.80 8.99 21.41
N ASN A 163 3.97 10.25 21.76
CA ASN A 163 3.37 10.85 22.94
C ASN A 163 1.88 10.54 22.96
N THR A 164 1.47 9.65 23.85
CA THR A 164 0.07 9.54 24.19
C THR A 164 -0.26 10.74 25.04
N PHE A 165 -0.88 11.74 24.43
CA PHE A 165 -1.58 12.77 25.20
C PHE A 165 -2.68 12.08 26.00
N THR A 166 -2.41 11.76 27.26
CA THR A 166 -3.49 11.52 28.22
C THR A 166 -4.03 12.89 28.63
N PRO A 167 -5.28 13.24 28.30
CA PRO A 167 -5.92 14.46 28.77
C PRO A 167 -6.32 14.28 30.23
N THR A 168 -5.36 14.24 31.15
CA THR A 168 -5.63 14.18 32.59
C THR A 168 -4.88 15.29 33.31
N GLY A 169 -5.48 16.49 33.30
CA GLY A 169 -5.47 17.45 34.42
C GLY A 169 -4.15 18.09 34.87
N PHE A 170 -4.13 19.42 34.91
CA PHE A 170 -3.04 20.31 35.36
C PHE A 170 -2.59 20.21 36.85
N THR A 171 -3.02 19.22 37.64
CA THR A 171 -3.05 19.35 39.10
C THR A 171 -2.03 18.53 39.92
N ASN A 172 -0.86 18.14 39.39
CA ASN A 172 0.15 17.49 40.24
C ASN A 172 1.58 18.05 40.06
N PRO A 173 2.01 19.03 40.89
CA PRO A 173 3.26 19.77 40.73
C PRO A 173 4.51 19.11 41.36
N GLY A 174 4.57 17.78 41.44
CA GLY A 174 5.54 17.10 42.33
C GLY A 174 6.48 16.04 41.75
N VAL A 175 6.41 15.69 40.45
CA VAL A 175 7.25 14.61 39.90
C VAL A 175 7.80 15.01 38.53
N HIS A 176 8.97 15.65 38.54
CA HIS A 176 9.73 16.08 37.36
C HIS A 176 10.99 15.22 37.14
N ASN A 177 10.93 13.91 37.32
CA ASN A 177 12.02 13.03 36.93
C ASN A 177 11.49 11.81 36.18
N ASN A 178 12.05 11.63 34.98
CA ASN A 178 11.65 10.69 33.95
C ASN A 178 12.49 9.42 34.07
N THR A 179 11.89 8.28 34.40
CA THR A 179 12.50 6.95 34.19
C THR A 179 11.49 5.88 33.75
N GLY A 180 10.45 6.25 33.01
CA GLY A 180 9.49 5.30 32.46
C GLY A 180 8.21 5.21 33.29
N GLY A 181 7.16 5.83 32.79
CA GLY A 181 5.86 5.85 33.43
C GLY A 181 4.98 6.89 32.79
N PHE A 182 3.77 6.48 32.43
CA PHE A 182 2.78 7.26 31.72
C PHE A 182 2.40 8.58 32.41
N GLY A 183 2.14 9.60 31.59
CA GLY A 183 1.35 10.77 32.02
C GLY A 183 2.06 12.12 32.06
N VAL A 184 3.09 12.39 31.24
CA VAL A 184 3.66 13.75 31.11
C VAL A 184 3.51 14.27 29.68
N HIS A 185 2.88 15.45 29.57
CA HIS A 185 2.78 16.24 28.35
C HIS A 185 4.19 16.69 27.93
N VAL A 186 4.67 16.19 26.79
CA VAL A 186 5.92 16.67 26.18
C VAL A 186 5.60 17.99 25.49
N GLY A 187 5.90 19.11 26.14
CA GLY A 187 5.81 20.42 25.51
C GLY A 187 6.76 20.52 24.31
N PRO A 188 6.48 21.39 23.32
CA PRO A 188 7.40 21.65 22.23
C PRO A 188 8.82 21.94 22.77
N GLY A 189 9.79 21.07 22.47
CA GLY A 189 11.18 21.20 22.93
C GLY A 189 11.64 20.32 24.10
N ALA A 190 10.76 19.53 24.73
CA ALA A 190 11.09 18.72 25.92
C ALA A 190 11.49 17.26 25.65
N ALA A 191 11.48 16.81 24.39
CA ALA A 191 12.05 15.53 24.01
C ALA A 191 13.60 15.55 24.04
N LEU A 192 14.25 14.41 24.26
CA LEU A 192 15.68 14.23 23.94
C LEU A 192 15.91 14.69 22.50
N GLN A 193 16.55 15.86 22.35
CA GLN A 193 16.62 16.57 21.07
C GLN A 193 17.46 15.87 20.00
N SER A 194 18.14 14.77 20.32
CA SER A 194 19.02 14.04 19.40
C SER A 194 18.28 13.26 18.30
N THR A 195 17.01 12.92 18.49
CA THR A 195 16.19 12.10 17.57
C THR A 195 15.00 12.87 16.99
N ARG A 196 14.84 14.14 17.37
CA ARG A 196 13.76 15.01 16.92
C ARG A 196 14.06 15.52 15.52
N MET A 197 13.12 15.38 14.58
CA MET A 197 13.35 15.76 13.18
C MET A 197 13.45 17.28 12.94
N ASP A 198 13.04 18.12 13.89
CA ASP A 198 13.00 19.58 13.76
C ASP A 198 14.06 20.34 14.60
N ALA A 199 14.94 19.63 15.32
CA ALA A 199 15.92 20.30 16.18
C ALA A 199 16.90 21.11 15.32
N SER A 200 17.28 22.29 15.82
CA SER A 200 18.20 23.23 15.19
C SER A 200 19.61 22.69 14.89
N ASN A 201 19.88 21.42 15.24
CA ASN A 201 21.16 20.72 15.13
C ASN A 201 21.19 19.68 14.00
N GLY A 202 20.58 20.00 12.86
CA GLY A 202 20.52 19.10 11.70
C GLY A 202 19.30 18.17 11.79
N ARG A 203 18.51 18.13 10.72
CA ARG A 203 17.27 17.34 10.60
C ARG A 203 17.61 15.85 10.53
N VAL A 204 17.97 15.24 11.66
CA VAL A 204 18.31 13.81 11.73
C VAL A 204 17.15 12.99 11.16
N GLY A 205 17.44 12.10 10.21
CA GLY A 205 16.42 11.33 9.51
C GLY A 205 15.77 12.05 8.32
N VAL A 206 16.20 13.26 7.94
CA VAL A 206 15.72 13.96 6.74
C VAL A 206 16.89 14.27 5.81
N THR A 207 16.84 13.75 4.58
CA THR A 207 17.84 14.00 3.54
C THR A 207 17.20 14.79 2.41
N GLY A 208 17.72 15.99 2.12
CA GLY A 208 17.24 16.81 1.01
C GLY A 208 18.15 16.77 -0.21
N ASN A 209 17.69 17.36 -1.32
CA ASN A 209 18.37 17.37 -2.62
C ASN A 209 18.67 15.98 -3.18
N VAL A 210 17.80 15.01 -2.89
CA VAL A 210 17.92 13.64 -3.41
C VAL A 210 17.46 13.62 -4.87
N ASP A 211 18.25 13.00 -5.75
CA ASP A 211 17.83 12.73 -7.12
C ASP A 211 16.91 11.51 -7.17
N PHE A 212 15.66 11.72 -7.60
CA PHE A 212 14.66 10.68 -7.80
C PHE A 212 14.43 10.33 -9.27
N SER A 213 15.30 10.76 -10.20
CA SER A 213 15.15 10.54 -11.64
C SER A 213 14.90 9.07 -12.00
N SER A 214 15.68 8.14 -11.43
CA SER A 214 15.48 6.69 -11.60
C SER A 214 14.12 6.21 -11.11
N MET A 215 13.69 6.65 -9.92
CA MET A 215 12.39 6.26 -9.35
C MET A 215 11.22 6.82 -10.16
N MET A 216 11.32 8.06 -10.66
CA MET A 216 10.30 8.66 -11.52
C MET A 216 10.23 7.95 -12.89
N LEU A 217 11.36 7.46 -13.41
CA LEU A 217 11.37 6.61 -14.59
C LEU A 217 10.68 5.26 -14.32
N GLU A 218 10.93 4.62 -13.18
CA GLU A 218 10.23 3.39 -12.77
C GLU A 218 8.71 3.61 -12.72
N LEU A 219 8.26 4.68 -12.05
CA LEU A 219 6.83 5.00 -11.90
C LEU A 219 6.15 5.26 -13.25
N SER A 220 6.79 6.05 -14.12
CA SER A 220 6.25 6.34 -15.45
C SER A 220 6.17 5.09 -16.34
N THR A 221 7.18 4.24 -16.29
CA THR A 221 7.20 2.95 -17.00
C THR A 221 6.13 2.01 -16.47
N ALA A 222 5.99 1.93 -15.14
CA ALA A 222 4.98 1.11 -14.49
C ALA A 222 3.57 1.53 -14.88
N ARG A 223 3.27 2.84 -14.83
CA ARG A 223 1.99 3.40 -15.27
C ARG A 223 1.68 3.01 -16.71
N ALA A 224 2.61 3.24 -17.64
CA ALA A 224 2.41 2.93 -19.04
C ALA A 224 2.15 1.43 -19.25
N ALA A 225 2.92 0.58 -18.58
CA ALA A 225 2.84 -0.85 -18.75
C ALA A 225 1.58 -1.48 -18.11
N ILE A 226 1.16 -1.01 -16.92
CA ILE A 226 -0.08 -1.47 -16.27
C ILE A 226 -1.32 -1.05 -17.06
N THR A 227 -1.35 0.20 -17.54
CA THR A 227 -2.48 0.71 -18.34
C THR A 227 -2.57 -0.02 -19.69
N ALA A 228 -1.45 -0.36 -20.31
CA ALA A 228 -1.43 -1.09 -21.59
C ALA A 228 -1.66 -2.61 -21.46
N ALA A 229 -1.50 -3.18 -20.27
CA ALA A 229 -1.65 -4.62 -20.06
C ALA A 229 -3.08 -5.10 -20.35
N ALA A 230 -3.22 -6.26 -20.99
CA ALA A 230 -4.52 -6.91 -21.14
C ALA A 230 -4.98 -7.48 -19.79
N ALA A 231 -6.27 -7.33 -19.47
CA ALA A 231 -6.86 -7.97 -18.30
C ALA A 231 -6.83 -9.49 -18.45
N THR A 232 -6.43 -10.19 -17.40
CA THR A 232 -6.53 -11.64 -17.29
C THR A 232 -7.88 -12.07 -16.74
N SER A 233 -8.53 -11.21 -15.95
CA SER A 233 -9.85 -11.47 -15.38
C SER A 233 -10.56 -10.17 -15.00
N THR A 234 -11.80 -10.30 -14.55
CA THR A 234 -12.66 -9.18 -14.14
C THR A 234 -13.26 -9.47 -12.77
N LEU A 235 -13.17 -8.51 -11.85
CA LEU A 235 -13.93 -8.49 -10.61
C LEU A 235 -15.18 -7.64 -10.82
N ASN A 236 -16.29 -8.29 -11.14
CA ASN A 236 -17.55 -7.58 -11.40
C ASN A 236 -18.38 -7.42 -10.12
N VAL A 237 -18.51 -6.19 -9.66
CA VAL A 237 -19.30 -5.76 -8.49
C VAL A 237 -20.43 -4.80 -8.90
N SER A 238 -20.74 -4.69 -10.19
CA SER A 238 -21.81 -3.79 -10.66
C SER A 238 -23.19 -4.19 -10.13
N GLY A 239 -23.42 -5.49 -9.94
CA GLY A 239 -24.68 -6.02 -9.40
C GLY A 239 -24.94 -5.63 -7.94
N SER A 240 -23.90 -5.26 -7.19
CA SER A 240 -23.99 -4.79 -5.81
C SER A 240 -23.79 -3.27 -5.68
N GLY A 241 -23.87 -2.52 -6.79
CA GLY A 241 -23.63 -1.08 -6.80
C GLY A 241 -22.19 -0.71 -6.45
N GLY A 242 -21.22 -1.57 -6.79
CA GLY A 242 -19.80 -1.37 -6.52
C GLY A 242 -19.33 -1.83 -5.15
N VAL A 243 -20.19 -2.47 -4.34
CA VAL A 243 -19.90 -2.78 -2.93
C VAL A 243 -19.57 -4.27 -2.71
N ILE A 244 -18.53 -4.55 -1.94
CA ILE A 244 -18.28 -5.83 -1.28
C ILE A 244 -18.57 -5.65 0.21
N ASN A 245 -19.61 -6.32 0.71
CA ASN A 245 -20.09 -6.22 2.09
C ASN A 245 -20.23 -7.59 2.79
N SER A 246 -19.62 -8.63 2.22
CA SER A 246 -19.56 -9.98 2.80
C SER A 246 -18.17 -10.55 2.61
N ASN A 247 -17.77 -11.43 3.54
CA ASN A 247 -16.40 -11.93 3.57
C ASN A 247 -16.09 -12.62 2.25
N THR A 248 -15.07 -12.11 1.56
CA THR A 248 -14.78 -12.50 0.18
C THR A 248 -13.33 -12.95 0.07
N THR A 249 -13.11 -14.06 -0.63
CA THR A 249 -11.76 -14.50 -0.99
C THR A 249 -11.61 -14.44 -2.50
N ILE A 250 -10.61 -13.70 -2.98
CA ILE A 250 -10.27 -13.59 -4.38
C ILE A 250 -9.10 -14.54 -4.63
N ASN A 251 -9.36 -15.66 -5.29
CA ASN A 251 -8.34 -16.65 -5.63
C ASN A 251 -7.67 -16.28 -6.96
N LEU A 252 -6.35 -16.17 -6.93
CA LEU A 252 -5.51 -15.84 -8.08
C LEU A 252 -5.00 -17.11 -8.76
N GLY A 253 -4.76 -17.02 -10.07
CA GLY A 253 -3.95 -18.00 -10.77
C GLY A 253 -2.45 -17.81 -10.47
N SER A 254 -1.64 -18.80 -10.86
CA SER A 254 -0.18 -18.67 -10.89
C SER A 254 0.24 -17.57 -11.87
N GLY A 255 1.32 -16.85 -11.53
CA GLY A 255 1.85 -15.75 -12.32
C GLY A 255 1.11 -14.43 -12.11
N LEU A 256 1.23 -13.53 -13.09
CA LEU A 256 0.65 -12.19 -13.03
C LEU A 256 -0.83 -12.18 -13.42
N ASN A 257 -1.66 -11.62 -12.54
CA ASN A 257 -3.09 -11.42 -12.74
C ASN A 257 -3.36 -9.92 -12.91
N ILE A 258 -3.89 -9.50 -14.06
CA ILE A 258 -4.38 -8.14 -14.29
C ILE A 258 -5.91 -8.17 -14.18
N ILE A 259 -6.45 -7.56 -13.13
CA ILE A 259 -7.85 -7.68 -12.76
C ILE A 259 -8.54 -6.34 -12.95
N ASP A 260 -9.45 -6.27 -13.91
CA ASP A 260 -10.31 -5.10 -14.07
C ASP A 260 -11.47 -5.16 -13.09
N ILE A 261 -11.64 -4.10 -12.29
CA ILE A 261 -12.83 -3.97 -11.44
C ILE A 261 -13.94 -3.32 -12.26
N VAL A 262 -15.14 -3.90 -12.22
CA VAL A 262 -16.31 -3.34 -12.91
C VAL A 262 -17.36 -2.96 -11.86
N THR A 263 -17.63 -1.67 -11.72
CA THR A 263 -18.53 -1.12 -10.69
C THR A 263 -19.90 -0.71 -11.22
N GLY A 264 -20.12 -0.71 -12.54
CA GLY A 264 -21.37 -0.21 -13.13
C GLY A 264 -21.55 1.31 -13.06
N GLY A 265 -20.46 2.06 -12.86
CA GLY A 265 -20.48 3.53 -12.75
C GLY A 265 -20.53 4.06 -11.33
N SER A 266 -20.56 3.19 -10.33
CA SER A 266 -20.43 3.54 -8.90
C SER A 266 -18.96 3.52 -8.45
N ASP A 267 -18.71 3.99 -7.23
CA ASP A 267 -17.43 3.78 -6.54
C ASP A 267 -17.22 2.31 -6.19
N PHE A 268 -15.97 1.86 -6.14
CA PHE A 268 -15.63 0.54 -5.60
C PHE A 268 -15.50 0.64 -4.08
N LYS A 269 -16.26 -0.17 -3.34
CA LYS A 269 -16.32 -0.11 -1.89
C LYS A 269 -16.10 -1.47 -1.23
N ILE A 270 -15.36 -1.48 -0.13
CA ILE A 270 -15.32 -2.60 0.82
C ILE A 270 -15.80 -2.08 2.16
N GLU A 271 -16.93 -2.61 2.64
CA GLU A 271 -17.62 -2.07 3.82
C GLU A 271 -18.00 -3.19 4.80
N ASN A 272 -17.64 -3.03 6.08
CA ASN A 272 -18.03 -3.94 7.17
C ASN A 272 -17.67 -5.41 6.91
N THR A 273 -16.54 -5.65 6.24
CA THR A 273 -16.17 -7.00 5.80
C THR A 273 -14.67 -7.20 5.63
N SER A 274 -14.27 -8.46 5.48
CA SER A 274 -12.90 -8.86 5.18
C SER A 274 -12.79 -9.37 3.74
N VAL A 275 -11.85 -8.82 2.98
CA VAL A 275 -11.45 -9.32 1.66
C VAL A 275 -10.06 -9.91 1.77
N VAL A 276 -9.90 -11.15 1.31
CA VAL A 276 -8.62 -11.86 1.29
C VAL A 276 -8.22 -12.12 -0.16
N VAL A 277 -7.06 -11.63 -0.58
CA VAL A 277 -6.46 -11.94 -1.88
C VAL A 277 -5.53 -13.13 -1.70
N ASN A 278 -5.89 -14.27 -2.27
CA ASN A 278 -5.22 -15.53 -2.06
C ASN A 278 -4.60 -16.07 -3.36
N GLY A 279 -3.48 -16.77 -3.28
CA GLY A 279 -2.78 -17.31 -4.44
C GLY A 279 -1.56 -18.14 -4.03
N SER A 280 -0.90 -18.78 -4.98
CA SER A 280 0.34 -19.51 -4.77
C SER A 280 1.54 -18.56 -4.64
N ALA A 281 2.71 -19.09 -4.29
CA ALA A 281 3.93 -18.31 -4.08
C ALA A 281 4.40 -17.48 -5.30
N ASP A 282 3.97 -17.89 -6.49
CA ASP A 282 4.25 -17.22 -7.77
C ASP A 282 3.08 -16.35 -8.27
N SER A 283 2.00 -16.20 -7.49
CA SER A 283 0.88 -15.33 -7.83
C SER A 283 1.19 -13.87 -7.53
N PHE A 284 0.89 -13.01 -8.51
CA PHE A 284 0.90 -11.55 -8.41
C PHE A 284 -0.41 -10.99 -8.93
N ALA A 285 -0.86 -9.86 -8.39
CA ALA A 285 -2.08 -9.21 -8.85
C ALA A 285 -1.94 -7.70 -8.96
N VAL A 286 -2.47 -7.17 -10.05
CA VAL A 286 -2.73 -5.74 -10.23
C VAL A 286 -4.23 -5.56 -10.46
N PHE A 287 -4.91 -5.00 -9.46
CA PHE A 287 -6.31 -4.60 -9.54
C PHE A 287 -6.39 -3.18 -10.11
N ARG A 288 -7.07 -3.00 -11.24
CA ARG A 288 -7.26 -1.68 -11.86
C ARG A 288 -8.62 -1.11 -11.48
N ILE A 289 -8.59 0.02 -10.77
CA ILE A 289 -9.79 0.78 -10.42
C ILE A 289 -10.27 1.56 -11.66
N PRO A 290 -11.56 1.53 -12.02
CA PRO A 290 -12.10 2.33 -13.10
C PRO A 290 -11.79 3.82 -12.97
N ARG A 291 -11.54 4.48 -14.10
CA ARG A 291 -11.21 5.92 -14.16
C ARG A 291 -12.30 6.85 -13.61
N ASN A 292 -13.51 6.36 -13.43
CA ASN A 292 -14.65 7.12 -12.94
C ASN A 292 -15.09 6.68 -11.52
N ALA A 293 -14.32 5.82 -10.86
CA ALA A 293 -14.64 5.29 -9.54
C ALA A 293 -13.56 5.66 -8.52
N ASN A 294 -13.98 6.02 -7.31
CA ASN A 294 -13.11 6.03 -6.14
C ASN A 294 -12.98 4.60 -5.59
N PHE A 295 -11.90 4.31 -4.86
CA PHE A 295 -11.83 3.14 -3.99
C PHE A 295 -12.00 3.56 -2.53
N LEU A 296 -13.13 3.17 -1.96
CA LEU A 296 -13.51 3.47 -0.58
C LEU A 296 -13.44 2.22 0.28
N MET A 297 -12.90 2.35 1.49
CA MET A 297 -12.93 1.26 2.47
C MET A 297 -13.38 1.78 3.83
N SER A 298 -14.33 1.09 4.46
CA SER A 298 -14.77 1.46 5.80
C SER A 298 -15.06 0.24 6.68
N ASN A 299 -14.54 0.26 7.91
CA ASN A 299 -14.68 -0.84 8.89
C ASN A 299 -14.36 -2.20 8.26
N ALA A 300 -13.19 -2.32 7.62
CA ALA A 300 -12.91 -3.43 6.74
C ALA A 300 -11.47 -3.93 6.85
N ASN A 301 -11.26 -5.20 6.49
CA ASN A 301 -9.92 -5.78 6.33
C ASN A 301 -9.67 -6.08 4.85
N LEU A 302 -8.48 -5.75 4.36
CA LEU A 302 -8.01 -6.13 3.03
C LEU A 302 -6.62 -6.75 3.19
N LEU A 303 -6.54 -8.06 2.97
CA LEU A 303 -5.43 -8.89 3.44
C LEU A 303 -4.94 -9.83 2.35
N VAL A 304 -3.67 -10.20 2.41
CA VAL A 304 -3.12 -11.33 1.65
C VAL A 304 -3.44 -12.66 2.38
N GLY A 305 -3.83 -13.67 1.62
CA GLY A 305 -4.17 -15.01 2.11
C GLY A 305 -2.96 -15.89 2.40
N ASP A 306 -3.16 -16.94 3.19
CA ASP A 306 -2.13 -17.91 3.60
C ASP A 306 -1.80 -18.99 2.54
N GLY A 307 -2.36 -18.88 1.32
CA GLY A 307 -2.14 -19.83 0.22
C GLY A 307 -0.73 -19.85 -0.39
N GLY A 308 0.16 -18.98 0.10
CA GLY A 308 1.57 -18.91 -0.30
C GLY A 308 1.98 -17.63 -1.02
N ILE A 309 1.02 -16.83 -1.48
CA ILE A 309 1.27 -15.51 -2.09
C ILE A 309 2.07 -14.58 -1.15
N GLY A 310 3.03 -13.84 -1.71
CA GLY A 310 3.87 -12.92 -0.95
C GLY A 310 3.16 -11.63 -0.53
N LEU A 311 3.59 -11.05 0.61
CA LEU A 311 3.08 -9.77 1.15
C LEU A 311 3.36 -8.54 0.27
N ASN A 312 4.07 -8.69 -0.84
CA ASN A 312 4.42 -7.59 -1.75
C ASN A 312 3.87 -7.82 -3.15
N ASN A 313 2.94 -8.77 -3.32
CA ASN A 313 2.52 -9.26 -4.63
C ASN A 313 1.19 -8.68 -5.11
N VAL A 314 0.55 -7.79 -4.34
CA VAL A 314 -0.77 -7.24 -4.65
C VAL A 314 -0.73 -5.72 -4.73
N LEU A 315 -1.20 -5.19 -5.85
CA LEU A 315 -1.30 -3.77 -6.14
C LEU A 315 -2.73 -3.39 -6.51
N PHE A 316 -3.27 -2.35 -5.89
CA PHE A 316 -4.43 -1.61 -6.40
C PHE A 316 -3.93 -0.34 -7.09
N PHE A 317 -4.29 -0.21 -8.37
CA PHE A 317 -3.79 0.83 -9.26
C PHE A 317 -4.93 1.65 -9.84
N THR A 318 -4.71 2.96 -9.94
CA THR A 318 -5.55 3.86 -10.73
C THR A 318 -4.71 4.88 -11.46
N ASP A 319 -5.11 5.20 -12.70
CA ASP A 319 -4.51 6.22 -13.56
C ASP A 319 -5.45 7.42 -13.78
N ARG A 320 -6.40 7.60 -12.86
CA ARG A 320 -7.34 8.73 -12.85
C ARG A 320 -6.63 10.06 -13.02
N LEU A 321 -7.17 10.91 -13.89
CA LEU A 321 -6.53 12.15 -14.33
C LEU A 321 -7.06 13.39 -13.60
N ASP A 322 -7.79 13.24 -12.50
CA ASP A 322 -8.33 14.33 -11.71
C ASP A 322 -7.57 14.54 -10.39
N ASN A 323 -7.72 15.73 -9.80
CA ASN A 323 -7.16 16.07 -8.49
C ASN A 323 -8.17 15.72 -7.39
N ALA A 324 -8.66 14.49 -7.39
CA ALA A 324 -9.64 14.02 -6.43
C ALA A 324 -9.02 13.02 -5.46
N GLN A 325 -9.77 12.69 -4.41
CA GLN A 325 -9.46 11.53 -3.58
C GLN A 325 -9.75 10.26 -4.38
N HIS A 326 -8.70 9.51 -4.70
CA HIS A 326 -8.82 8.26 -5.43
C HIS A 326 -8.98 7.07 -4.50
N PHE A 327 -8.31 7.13 -3.35
CA PHE A 327 -8.42 6.15 -2.27
C PHE A 327 -8.81 6.87 -0.99
N ASN A 328 -9.86 6.39 -0.32
CA ASN A 328 -10.31 6.94 0.95
C ASN A 328 -10.68 5.82 1.93
N PHE A 329 -9.89 5.65 2.98
CA PHE A 329 -10.01 4.54 3.92
C PHE A 329 -10.27 5.04 5.34
N SER A 330 -11.19 4.39 6.05
CA SER A 330 -11.51 4.70 7.45
C SER A 330 -11.72 3.43 8.27
N ASN A 331 -11.03 3.30 9.39
CA ASN A 331 -11.12 2.12 10.28
C ASN A 331 -10.79 0.82 9.53
N VAL A 332 -9.55 0.67 9.05
CA VAL A 332 -9.17 -0.48 8.22
C VAL A 332 -7.91 -1.20 8.67
N ILE A 333 -7.83 -2.48 8.35
CA ILE A 333 -6.58 -3.24 8.36
C ILE A 333 -6.19 -3.53 6.92
N VAL A 334 -4.97 -3.15 6.54
CA VAL A 334 -4.40 -3.53 5.25
C VAL A 334 -3.09 -4.26 5.47
N ASN A 335 -2.95 -5.46 4.91
CA ASN A 335 -1.74 -6.26 5.08
C ASN A 335 -1.27 -6.87 3.76
N GLY A 336 -0.10 -6.42 3.31
CA GLY A 336 0.61 -6.92 2.15
C GLY A 336 0.10 -6.38 0.81
N ILE A 337 -0.45 -5.17 0.80
CA ILE A 337 -1.15 -4.61 -0.35
C ILE A 337 -0.70 -3.17 -0.58
N SER A 338 -0.35 -2.85 -1.83
CA SER A 338 0.08 -1.52 -2.25
C SER A 338 -1.05 -0.75 -2.95
N PHE A 339 -1.03 0.58 -2.84
CA PHE A 339 -1.99 1.47 -3.48
C PHE A 339 -1.28 2.57 -4.25
N TRP A 340 -1.43 2.56 -5.57
CA TRP A 340 -0.78 3.51 -6.47
C TRP A 340 -1.83 4.34 -7.22
N SER A 341 -1.80 5.65 -6.99
CA SER A 341 -2.50 6.67 -7.76
C SER A 341 -1.48 7.38 -8.66
N LEU A 342 -1.32 6.91 -9.89
CA LEU A 342 -0.37 7.45 -10.87
C LEU A 342 -1.08 8.29 -11.94
N GLY A 343 -2.02 9.13 -11.50
CA GLY A 343 -2.71 10.11 -12.33
C GLY A 343 -1.79 11.23 -12.81
N GLU A 344 -2.17 11.92 -13.89
CA GLU A 344 -1.40 13.10 -14.37
C GLU A 344 -1.70 14.38 -13.59
N ARG A 345 -2.73 14.40 -12.72
CA ARG A 345 -3.24 15.65 -12.15
C ARG A 345 -3.58 15.62 -10.66
N GLY A 346 -2.70 15.13 -9.79
CA GLY A 346 -2.81 15.45 -8.36
C GLY A 346 -3.66 14.47 -7.55
N GLY A 347 -3.64 13.18 -7.85
CA GLY A 347 -4.45 12.19 -7.14
C GLY A 347 -4.11 12.10 -5.64
N GLU A 348 -5.13 11.90 -4.80
CA GLU A 348 -4.99 11.85 -3.34
C GLU A 348 -5.33 10.47 -2.75
N ILE A 349 -4.50 10.02 -1.81
CA ILE A 349 -4.79 8.92 -0.88
C ILE A 349 -5.06 9.54 0.49
N ASN A 350 -6.26 9.30 1.04
CA ASN A 350 -6.64 9.73 2.38
C ASN A 350 -6.95 8.50 3.25
N ILE A 351 -6.28 8.38 4.40
CA ILE A 351 -6.45 7.24 5.31
C ILE A 351 -6.60 7.75 6.73
N ASP A 352 -7.69 7.36 7.38
CA ASP A 352 -7.97 7.65 8.79
C ASP A 352 -8.13 6.34 9.58
N ASN A 353 -7.42 6.24 10.69
CA ASN A 353 -7.46 5.10 11.60
C ASN A 353 -7.24 3.75 10.89
N ALA A 354 -5.98 3.48 10.53
CA ALA A 354 -5.60 2.29 9.79
C ALA A 354 -4.32 1.65 10.29
N GLN A 355 -4.17 0.34 10.08
CA GLN A 355 -2.95 -0.36 10.46
C GLN A 355 -2.58 -1.51 9.53
N GLY A 356 -1.31 -1.92 9.58
CA GLY A 356 -0.80 -3.15 8.96
C GLY A 356 0.46 -2.93 8.13
N CYS A 357 0.51 -3.49 6.92
CA CYS A 357 1.66 -3.41 6.04
C CYS A 357 1.25 -3.04 4.62
N THR A 358 1.78 -1.93 4.08
CA THR A 358 1.34 -1.37 2.80
C THR A 358 2.43 -0.53 2.13
N GLN A 359 2.15 -0.06 0.93
CA GLN A 359 2.88 1.03 0.27
C GLN A 359 1.87 1.98 -0.38
N LEU A 360 2.13 3.28 -0.26
CA LEU A 360 1.26 4.35 -0.74
C LEU A 360 2.03 5.24 -1.71
N ILE A 361 1.51 5.37 -2.93
CA ILE A 361 2.08 6.25 -3.95
C ILE A 361 1.00 7.12 -4.53
N ALA A 362 1.13 8.44 -4.36
CA ALA A 362 0.20 9.42 -4.90
C ALA A 362 0.86 10.81 -4.93
N ASP A 363 0.20 11.77 -5.57
CA ASP A 363 0.65 13.17 -5.52
C ASP A 363 0.45 13.77 -4.13
N LYS A 364 -0.67 13.41 -3.47
CA LYS A 364 -1.00 13.79 -2.10
C LYS A 364 -1.33 12.56 -1.25
N ILE A 365 -0.74 12.48 -0.07
CA ILE A 365 -1.03 11.41 0.90
C ILE A 365 -1.33 12.07 2.24
N THR A 366 -2.52 11.81 2.77
CA THR A 366 -2.95 12.28 4.09
C THR A 366 -3.24 11.08 4.98
N LEU A 367 -2.51 10.97 6.09
CA LEU A 367 -2.66 9.92 7.07
C LEU A 367 -3.05 10.51 8.41
N ASN A 368 -4.11 10.00 9.02
CA ASN A 368 -4.48 10.35 10.38
C ASN A 368 -4.68 9.06 11.17
N ASN A 369 -4.11 9.01 12.36
CA ASN A 369 -4.28 7.85 13.21
C ASN A 369 -3.75 6.51 12.63
N THR A 370 -2.61 6.49 11.93
CA THR A 370 -2.18 5.27 11.17
C THR A 370 -0.88 4.61 11.64
N ARG A 371 -0.82 3.27 11.59
CA ARG A 371 0.38 2.47 11.91
C ARG A 371 0.74 1.53 10.77
N PHE A 372 1.77 1.87 10.01
CA PHE A 372 2.16 1.05 8.86
C PHE A 372 3.60 0.59 8.93
N CYS A 373 3.81 -0.66 8.54
CA CYS A 373 5.08 -1.13 8.02
C CYS A 373 5.08 -1.08 6.47
N GLY A 374 6.27 -1.01 5.88
CA GLY A 374 6.46 -1.02 4.44
C GLY A 374 6.26 -2.41 3.83
N CYS A 375 5.31 -2.54 2.92
CA CYS A 375 5.14 -3.69 2.03
C CYS A 375 5.06 -3.17 0.59
N GLY A 376 6.20 -2.77 0.05
CA GLY A 376 6.32 -2.22 -1.30
C GLY A 376 6.07 -3.28 -2.36
N PHE A 377 5.25 -2.95 -3.37
CA PHE A 377 4.95 -3.88 -4.45
C PHE A 377 6.23 -4.31 -5.18
N ALA A 378 6.39 -5.62 -5.35
CA ALA A 378 7.52 -6.22 -6.03
C ALA A 378 7.03 -6.96 -7.27
N VAL A 379 7.48 -6.53 -8.44
CA VAL A 379 7.25 -7.28 -9.68
C VAL A 379 8.31 -8.39 -9.75
N PRO A 380 7.94 -9.64 -10.05
CA PRO A 380 8.93 -10.69 -10.24
C PRO A 380 9.86 -10.28 -11.38
N ALA A 381 11.16 -10.34 -11.12
CA ALA A 381 12.16 -10.04 -12.14
C ALA A 381 11.87 -10.88 -13.40
N PRO A 382 12.00 -10.30 -14.61
CA PRO A 382 11.80 -11.05 -15.83
C PRO A 382 12.69 -12.29 -15.81
N SER A 383 12.09 -13.47 -15.90
CA SER A 383 12.83 -14.72 -15.84
C SER A 383 13.86 -14.73 -16.97
N ALA A 384 15.15 -14.79 -16.60
CA ALA A 384 16.28 -14.65 -17.52
C ALA A 384 16.24 -15.65 -18.71
N ALA A 385 15.47 -16.73 -18.58
CA ALA A 385 15.21 -17.71 -19.64
C ALA A 385 14.59 -17.10 -20.91
N VAL A 386 13.72 -16.08 -20.80
CA VAL A 386 13.10 -15.43 -21.97
C VAL A 386 14.13 -14.61 -22.76
N VAL A 387 15.06 -13.96 -22.06
CA VAL A 387 16.12 -13.12 -22.67
C VAL A 387 17.15 -14.00 -23.40
N LEU A 388 17.53 -15.13 -22.81
CA LEU A 388 18.47 -16.07 -23.43
C LEU A 388 17.89 -16.79 -24.66
N GLY A 389 16.60 -17.16 -24.62
CA GLY A 389 15.92 -17.82 -25.75
C GLY A 389 15.80 -16.93 -26.99
N ALA A 390 15.47 -15.65 -26.82
CA ALA A 390 15.40 -14.69 -27.93
C ALA A 390 16.79 -14.38 -28.51
N GLY A 391 17.83 -14.30 -27.66
CA GLY A 391 19.22 -14.11 -28.10
C GLY A 391 19.75 -15.27 -28.95
N LEU A 392 19.45 -16.52 -28.55
CA LEU A 392 19.89 -17.71 -29.28
C LEU A 392 19.17 -17.90 -30.63
N LEU A 393 17.87 -17.60 -30.71
CA LEU A 393 17.13 -17.64 -31.98
C LEU A 393 17.57 -16.53 -32.95
N GLY A 394 17.94 -15.35 -32.43
CA GLY A 394 18.54 -14.27 -33.21
C GLY A 394 19.92 -14.64 -33.79
N MET A 395 20.76 -15.34 -33.01
CA MET A 395 22.07 -15.81 -33.48
C MET A 395 21.97 -17.00 -34.46
N ALA A 396 20.95 -17.86 -34.32
CA ALA A 396 20.72 -18.96 -35.26
C ALA A 396 20.28 -18.47 -36.66
N ARG A 397 19.61 -17.30 -36.74
CA ARG A 397 19.12 -16.74 -38.01
C ARG A 397 20.15 -15.90 -38.77
N ARG A 398 21.31 -15.59 -38.17
CA ARG A 398 22.40 -14.81 -38.80
C ARG A 398 23.48 -15.68 -39.47
N ARG A 399 23.25 -17.00 -39.56
CA ARG A 399 24.03 -17.93 -40.38
C ARG A 399 23.16 -18.49 -41.52
N ARG A 400 22.77 -17.65 -42.47
CA ARG A 400 22.46 -18.04 -43.85
C ARG A 400 22.90 -16.93 -44.78
#